data_AF-A0A5C1QDR9-F1
#
_entry.id   AF-A0A5C1QDR9-F1
#
_cell.length_a   1.000
_cell.length_b   1.000
_cell.length_c   1.000
_cell.angle_alpha   90.00
_cell.angle_beta   90.00
_cell.angle_gamma   90.00
#
_symmetry.space_group_name_H-M   'P 1'
#
loop_
_entity.id
_entity.type
_entity.pdbx_description
1 polymer ?
#
loop_
_entity_poly.entity_id
_entity_poly.type
_entity_poly.pdbx_seq_one_letter_code
_entity_poly.pdbx_strand_id
1 'polypeptide(L)'
;MVQGFDSFYNNPGLLAYYDDEISFFKLNVNLKGDALDVLNLYLGGDLSPDDPAALLTTLQDKGLTNLLVGLDINGPLSIGVIGNNWGWYLKNSTNVYLDLPGITSTADIVLREDLVFSAGIAVPFKMRFGDSFFLELVPGVMSRTTLRAELRIEEDLLGFMGYMSDFSSLLADFPLNISPMFALDAGFVINVYDIVSLSGVVKDIYTPILKYPVSSLSDALGIFTSGNDTTGNLVYREINFGLSSDIPLEYYPIL
;
A
#
# COMPACT_ATOMS: atom_id res chain seq x y z
N MET A 1 17.42 -12.11 4.35
CA MET A 1 16.71 -10.87 3.94
C MET A 1 15.49 -11.25 3.13
N VAL A 2 14.34 -10.59 3.30
CA VAL A 2 13.19 -10.78 2.41
C VAL A 2 13.60 -10.29 1.02
N GLN A 3 13.62 -11.18 0.03
CA GLN A 3 13.98 -10.87 -1.35
C GLN A 3 12.71 -10.79 -2.20
N GLY A 4 12.61 -9.72 -2.98
CA GLY A 4 11.58 -9.53 -3.99
C GLY A 4 11.47 -8.07 -4.41
N PHE A 5 10.90 -7.82 -5.58
CA PHE A 5 10.67 -6.47 -6.10
C PHE A 5 9.91 -5.55 -5.13
N ASP A 6 9.19 -6.06 -4.13
CA ASP A 6 8.46 -5.20 -3.18
C ASP A 6 9.27 -4.83 -1.91
N SER A 7 10.39 -5.50 -1.65
CA SER A 7 11.16 -5.25 -0.41
C SER A 7 12.08 -4.03 -0.49
N PHE A 8 12.38 -3.49 -1.69
CA PHE A 8 13.15 -2.24 -1.79
C PHE A 8 12.36 -1.01 -1.31
N TYR A 9 11.02 -1.08 -1.25
CA TYR A 9 10.18 -0.03 -0.66
C TYR A 9 10.45 0.18 0.84
N ASN A 10 11.03 -0.82 1.49
CA ASN A 10 11.23 -0.77 2.93
C ASN A 10 12.50 -0.02 3.31
N ASN A 11 13.56 -0.08 2.49
CA ASN A 11 14.80 0.64 2.75
C ASN A 11 15.56 0.91 1.44
N PRO A 12 15.79 2.18 1.05
CA PRO A 12 16.49 2.51 -0.18
C PRO A 12 17.96 2.05 -0.19
N GLY A 13 18.61 1.90 0.98
CA GLY A 13 19.96 1.35 1.06
C GLY A 13 20.06 -0.11 0.62
N LEU A 14 18.94 -0.85 0.56
CA LEU A 14 18.93 -2.22 0.05
C LEU A 14 19.06 -2.29 -1.47
N LEU A 15 18.87 -1.19 -2.21
CA LEU A 15 19.00 -1.15 -3.68
C LEU A 15 20.35 -1.66 -4.19
N ALA A 16 21.42 -1.57 -3.39
CA ALA A 16 22.74 -2.05 -3.79
C ALA A 16 22.89 -3.59 -3.76
N TYR A 17 21.94 -4.31 -3.15
CA TYR A 17 21.99 -5.76 -3.00
C TYR A 17 20.96 -6.51 -3.86
N TYR A 18 20.16 -5.79 -4.65
CA TYR A 18 19.27 -6.42 -5.62
C TYR A 18 20.01 -6.61 -6.95
N ASP A 19 19.82 -7.79 -7.54
CA ASP A 19 20.20 -8.05 -8.92
C ASP A 19 19.33 -7.24 -9.88
N ASP A 20 19.78 -7.15 -11.13
CA ASP A 20 19.02 -6.50 -12.20
C ASP A 20 17.69 -7.27 -12.41
N GLU A 21 16.57 -6.63 -12.08
CA GLU A 21 15.23 -7.20 -12.16
C GLU A 21 14.28 -6.22 -12.85
N ILE A 22 13.45 -6.75 -13.76
CA ILE A 22 12.36 -6.01 -14.37
C ILE A 22 11.06 -6.69 -13.99
N SER A 23 10.17 -5.94 -13.36
CA SER A 23 8.83 -6.41 -13.03
C SER A 23 7.83 -5.82 -14.01
N PHE A 24 7.01 -6.69 -14.60
CA PHE A 24 5.84 -6.30 -15.37
C PHE A 24 4.64 -7.07 -14.84
N PHE A 25 3.53 -6.36 -14.67
CA PHE A 25 2.22 -6.94 -14.44
C PHE A 25 2.19 -7.89 -13.24
N LYS A 26 2.22 -7.32 -12.04
CA LYS A 26 1.99 -8.04 -10.80
C LYS A 26 0.58 -7.77 -10.31
N LEU A 27 -0.17 -8.83 -10.02
CA LEU A 27 -1.48 -8.75 -9.40
C LEU A 27 -1.44 -9.54 -8.10
N ASN A 28 -1.65 -8.86 -6.97
CA ASN A 28 -1.85 -9.50 -5.68
C ASN A 28 -3.22 -9.09 -5.15
N VAL A 29 -4.06 -10.07 -4.86
CA VAL A 29 -5.38 -9.86 -4.25
C VAL A 29 -5.35 -10.41 -2.84
N ASN A 30 -5.78 -9.61 -1.87
CA ASN A 30 -5.86 -10.00 -0.47
C ASN A 30 -7.25 -9.67 0.06
N LEU A 31 -7.90 -10.66 0.66
CA LEU A 31 -9.21 -10.55 1.31
C LEU A 31 -9.01 -10.49 2.83
N LYS A 32 -9.74 -9.62 3.51
CA LYS A 32 -9.64 -9.39 4.95
C LYS A 32 -10.99 -9.55 5.64
N GLY A 33 -10.94 -10.00 6.90
CA GLY A 33 -12.12 -10.19 7.74
C GLY A 33 -13.07 -11.23 7.15
N ASP A 34 -14.37 -10.94 7.19
CA ASP A 34 -15.47 -11.82 6.79
C ASP A 34 -15.68 -11.86 5.27
N ALA A 35 -14.76 -11.26 4.49
CA ALA A 35 -14.86 -11.15 3.04
C ALA A 35 -15.05 -12.51 2.35
N LEU A 36 -14.39 -13.57 2.84
CA LEU A 36 -14.54 -14.92 2.30
C LEU A 36 -15.91 -15.51 2.59
N ASP A 37 -16.46 -15.26 3.78
CA ASP A 37 -17.78 -15.77 4.17
C ASP A 37 -18.89 -15.09 3.37
N VAL A 38 -18.79 -13.76 3.18
CA VAL A 38 -19.70 -13.00 2.31
C VAL A 38 -19.60 -13.47 0.86
N LEU A 39 -18.39 -13.70 0.34
CA LEU A 39 -18.20 -14.22 -1.01
C LEU A 39 -18.84 -15.60 -1.18
N ASN A 40 -18.70 -16.48 -0.20
CA ASN A 40 -19.31 -17.81 -0.21
C ASN A 40 -20.84 -17.75 -0.22
N LEU A 41 -21.43 -16.83 0.55
CA LEU A 41 -22.88 -16.61 0.56
C LEU A 41 -23.38 -16.04 -0.78
N TYR A 42 -22.62 -15.14 -1.41
CA TYR A 42 -22.95 -14.61 -2.74
C TYR A 42 -22.84 -15.69 -3.83
N LEU A 43 -21.74 -16.42 -3.88
CA LEU A 43 -21.54 -17.51 -4.85
C LEU A 43 -22.52 -18.68 -4.63
N GLY A 44 -22.96 -18.90 -3.38
CA GLY A 44 -23.98 -19.87 -3.02
C GLY A 44 -25.40 -19.47 -3.42
N GLY A 45 -25.62 -18.23 -3.85
CA GLY A 45 -26.93 -17.68 -4.19
C GLY A 45 -27.79 -17.26 -2.99
N ASP A 46 -27.23 -17.31 -1.77
CA ASP A 46 -27.90 -16.90 -0.53
C ASP A 46 -27.92 -15.35 -0.39
N LEU A 47 -27.01 -14.65 -1.10
CA LEU A 47 -26.99 -13.19 -1.19
C LEU A 47 -27.30 -12.74 -2.62
N SER A 48 -28.38 -12.00 -2.78
CA SER A 48 -28.69 -11.26 -4.01
C SER A 48 -28.59 -9.76 -3.74
N PRO A 49 -27.76 -9.01 -4.49
CA PRO A 49 -27.70 -7.54 -4.38
C PRO A 49 -28.99 -6.85 -4.83
N ASP A 50 -29.84 -7.57 -5.57
CA ASP A 50 -31.11 -7.06 -6.10
C ASP A 50 -32.27 -7.15 -5.08
N ASP A 51 -32.07 -7.83 -3.94
CA ASP A 51 -33.08 -7.94 -2.86
C ASP A 51 -32.49 -7.55 -1.49
N PRO A 52 -32.61 -6.26 -1.12
CA PRO A 52 -32.09 -5.74 0.14
C PRO A 52 -32.66 -6.38 1.40
N ALA A 53 -33.92 -6.77 1.36
CA ALA A 53 -34.59 -7.38 2.50
C ALA A 53 -34.11 -8.82 2.70
N ALA A 54 -33.91 -9.57 1.61
CA ALA A 54 -33.35 -10.91 1.66
C ALA A 54 -31.89 -10.89 2.16
N LEU A 55 -31.08 -9.92 1.73
CA LEU A 55 -29.70 -9.76 2.20
C LEU A 55 -29.64 -9.56 3.71
N LEU A 56 -30.45 -8.64 4.26
CA LEU A 56 -30.48 -8.38 5.69
C LEU A 56 -30.93 -9.62 6.49
N THR A 57 -31.91 -10.35 5.98
CA THR A 57 -32.42 -11.58 6.60
C THR A 57 -31.34 -12.67 6.59
N THR A 58 -30.67 -12.88 5.46
CA THR A 58 -29.56 -13.84 5.33
C THR A 58 -28.42 -13.50 6.28
N LEU A 59 -28.03 -12.23 6.40
CA LEU A 59 -26.97 -11.81 7.31
C LEU A 59 -27.35 -12.05 8.79
N GLN A 60 -28.60 -11.76 9.16
CA GLN A 60 -29.13 -12.07 10.50
C GLN A 60 -29.16 -13.57 10.79
N ASP A 61 -29.69 -14.37 9.86
CA ASP A 61 -29.82 -15.82 10.01
C ASP A 61 -28.47 -16.54 10.10
N LYS A 62 -27.43 -15.98 9.47
CA LYS A 62 -26.05 -16.49 9.53
C LYS A 62 -25.25 -15.92 10.71
N GLY A 63 -25.86 -15.06 11.54
CA GLY A 63 -25.21 -14.46 12.72
C GLY A 63 -24.14 -13.41 12.37
N LEU A 64 -24.12 -12.91 11.13
CA LEU A 64 -23.21 -11.87 10.64
C LEU A 64 -23.79 -10.49 10.95
N THR A 65 -24.05 -10.21 12.22
CA THR A 65 -24.63 -8.93 12.67
C THR A 65 -23.62 -7.79 12.64
N ASN A 66 -22.33 -8.13 12.65
CA ASN A 66 -21.20 -7.24 12.50
C ASN A 66 -20.36 -7.78 11.34
N LEU A 67 -20.02 -6.94 10.38
CA LEU A 67 -19.28 -7.34 9.19
C LEU A 67 -18.06 -6.46 9.00
N LEU A 68 -16.90 -7.09 8.90
CA LEU A 68 -15.68 -6.44 8.50
C LEU A 68 -15.20 -7.06 7.20
N VAL A 69 -15.33 -6.36 6.08
CA VAL A 69 -14.95 -6.86 4.76
C VAL A 69 -13.89 -5.94 4.19
N GLY A 70 -12.72 -6.49 3.88
CA GLY A 70 -11.67 -5.76 3.18
C GLY A 70 -11.19 -6.50 1.95
N LEU A 71 -10.88 -5.74 0.90
CA LEU A 71 -10.28 -6.23 -0.33
C LEU A 71 -9.14 -5.28 -0.71
N ASP A 72 -7.92 -5.80 -0.74
CA ASP A 72 -6.76 -5.11 -1.28
C ASP A 72 -6.38 -5.75 -2.60
N ILE A 73 -6.30 -4.95 -3.66
CA ILE A 73 -5.78 -5.35 -4.97
C ILE A 73 -4.54 -4.50 -5.23
N ASN A 74 -3.36 -5.12 -5.28
CA ASN A 74 -2.14 -4.45 -5.70
C ASN A 74 -1.84 -4.86 -7.14
N GLY A 75 -1.89 -3.91 -8.09
CA GLY A 75 -1.85 -4.17 -9.52
C GLY A 75 -3.22 -4.03 -10.21
N PRO A 76 -3.33 -4.37 -11.50
CA PRO A 76 -2.34 -5.05 -12.33
C PRO A 76 -1.27 -4.14 -12.93
N LEU A 77 -1.44 -2.82 -12.84
CA LEU A 77 -0.40 -1.88 -13.23
C LEU A 77 0.70 -1.95 -12.18
N SER A 78 1.73 -2.73 -12.46
CA SER A 78 2.96 -2.80 -11.67
C SER A 78 4.10 -2.98 -12.65
N ILE A 79 4.87 -1.91 -12.86
CA ILE A 79 5.98 -1.88 -13.79
C ILE A 79 7.15 -1.23 -13.09
N GLY A 80 8.33 -1.82 -13.20
CA GLY A 80 9.52 -1.16 -12.72
C GLY A 80 10.78 -1.93 -13.02
N VAL A 81 11.90 -1.27 -12.75
CA VAL A 81 13.24 -1.76 -13.02
C VAL A 81 14.09 -1.47 -11.79
N ILE A 82 14.84 -2.47 -11.35
CA ILE A 82 15.89 -2.34 -10.34
C ILE A 82 17.17 -2.86 -10.98
N GLY A 83 18.28 -2.19 -10.70
CA GLY A 83 19.58 -2.62 -11.18
C GLY A 83 20.66 -1.58 -10.94
N ASN A 84 21.90 -2.05 -10.81
CA ASN A 84 23.08 -1.19 -10.64
C ASN A 84 22.95 -0.12 -9.54
N ASN A 85 22.41 -0.51 -8.37
CA ASN A 85 22.13 0.36 -7.22
C ASN A 85 21.06 1.44 -7.44
N TRP A 86 20.30 1.39 -8.53
CA TRP A 86 19.20 2.30 -8.82
C TRP A 86 17.93 1.52 -9.10
N GLY A 87 16.78 2.15 -8.90
CA GLY A 87 15.53 1.55 -9.35
C GLY A 87 14.38 2.53 -9.36
N TRP A 88 13.35 2.18 -10.12
CA TRP A 88 12.08 2.89 -10.12
C TRP A 88 10.94 1.90 -10.33
N TYR A 89 9.75 2.32 -9.91
CA TYR A 89 8.54 1.58 -10.16
C TYR A 89 7.34 2.51 -10.23
N LEU A 90 6.32 2.02 -10.92
CA LEU A 90 4.97 2.53 -10.94
C LEU A 90 4.05 1.38 -10.57
N LYS A 91 3.21 1.55 -9.55
CA LYS A 91 2.17 0.58 -9.22
C LYS A 91 0.85 1.25 -8.89
N ASN A 92 -0.25 0.60 -9.19
CA ASN A 92 -1.55 0.95 -8.65
C ASN A 92 -1.93 0.00 -7.50
N SER A 93 -2.75 0.48 -6.58
CA SER A 93 -3.38 -0.36 -5.55
C SER A 93 -4.78 0.13 -5.23
N THR A 94 -5.74 -0.76 -5.36
CA THR A 94 -7.13 -0.57 -4.96
C THR A 94 -7.33 -1.14 -3.56
N ASN A 95 -7.94 -0.38 -2.67
CA ASN A 95 -8.37 -0.82 -1.36
C ASN A 95 -9.87 -0.54 -1.24
N VAL A 96 -10.63 -1.59 -0.97
CA VAL A 96 -12.05 -1.54 -0.65
C VAL A 96 -12.20 -2.02 0.78
N TYR A 97 -12.89 -1.24 1.60
CA TYR A 97 -13.13 -1.55 2.99
C TYR A 97 -14.59 -1.24 3.32
N LEU A 98 -15.23 -2.17 4.01
CA LEU A 98 -16.57 -2.04 4.55
C LEU A 98 -16.53 -2.49 6.01
N ASP A 99 -16.95 -1.60 6.89
CA ASP A 99 -17.11 -1.85 8.32
C ASP A 99 -18.55 -1.57 8.71
N LEU A 100 -19.26 -2.63 9.07
CA LEU A 100 -20.61 -2.60 9.59
C LEU A 100 -20.56 -3.10 11.04
N PRO A 101 -20.43 -2.21 12.03
CA PRO A 101 -20.33 -2.60 13.44
C PRO A 101 -21.65 -3.12 14.02
N GLY A 102 -22.76 -2.97 13.27
CA GLY A 102 -24.09 -3.45 13.61
C GLY A 102 -25.10 -3.13 12.51
N ILE A 103 -26.15 -3.94 12.39
CA ILE A 103 -27.21 -3.80 11.37
C ILE A 103 -27.90 -2.43 11.39
N THR A 104 -28.02 -1.80 12.57
CA THR A 104 -28.65 -0.48 12.74
C THR A 104 -27.61 0.63 12.91
N SER A 105 -26.32 0.31 12.78
CA SER A 105 -25.23 1.26 12.92
C SER A 105 -24.84 1.83 11.57
N THR A 106 -24.20 3.00 11.59
CA THR A 106 -23.57 3.58 10.40
C THR A 106 -22.49 2.64 9.89
N ALA A 107 -22.59 2.25 8.63
CA ALA A 107 -21.55 1.57 7.89
C ALA A 107 -20.50 2.60 7.44
N ASP A 108 -19.21 2.27 7.59
CA ASP A 108 -18.11 3.02 6.98
C ASP A 108 -17.60 2.25 5.77
N ILE A 109 -17.74 2.85 4.59
CA ILE A 109 -17.26 2.29 3.33
C ILE A 109 -16.21 3.19 2.75
N VAL A 110 -15.06 2.60 2.47
CA VAL A 110 -13.92 3.29 1.87
C VAL A 110 -13.56 2.59 0.57
N LEU A 111 -13.62 3.33 -0.52
CA LEU A 111 -13.08 2.95 -1.82
C LEU A 111 -11.90 3.85 -2.10
N ARG A 112 -10.70 3.27 -2.16
CA ARG A 112 -9.45 3.99 -2.36
C ARG A 112 -8.67 3.40 -3.52
N GLU A 113 -8.20 4.25 -4.40
CA GLU A 113 -7.22 3.90 -5.45
C GLU A 113 -5.98 4.76 -5.25
N ASP A 114 -4.82 4.11 -5.14
CA ASP A 114 -3.52 4.76 -5.04
C ASP A 114 -2.67 4.41 -6.27
N LEU A 115 -2.24 5.43 -7.01
CA LEU A 115 -1.21 5.30 -8.02
C LEU A 115 0.12 5.80 -7.44
N VAL A 116 1.07 4.90 -7.27
CA VAL A 116 2.36 5.16 -6.62
C VAL A 116 3.48 5.05 -7.65
N PHE A 117 4.23 6.13 -7.82
CA PHE A 117 5.53 6.12 -8.46
C PHE A 117 6.61 6.23 -7.39
N SER A 118 7.70 5.49 -7.48
CA SER A 118 8.90 5.86 -6.71
C SER A 118 10.16 5.55 -7.48
N ALA A 119 11.20 6.30 -7.17
CA ALA A 119 12.53 6.11 -7.72
C ALA A 119 13.56 6.31 -6.61
N GLY A 120 14.63 5.54 -6.64
CA GLY A 120 15.66 5.61 -5.63
C GLY A 120 17.03 5.20 -6.14
N ILE A 121 18.04 5.55 -5.37
CA ILE A 121 19.43 5.21 -5.62
C ILE A 121 20.11 4.88 -4.30
N ALA A 122 21.01 3.89 -4.34
CA ALA A 122 21.94 3.55 -3.29
C ALA A 122 23.37 3.72 -3.79
N VAL A 123 24.29 4.02 -2.87
CA VAL A 123 25.71 4.18 -3.19
C VAL A 123 26.53 3.34 -2.23
N PRO A 124 27.08 2.19 -2.66
CA PRO A 124 27.89 1.36 -1.78
C PRO A 124 29.31 1.91 -1.61
N PHE A 125 29.74 2.05 -0.35
CA PHE A 125 31.10 2.42 0.04
C PHE A 125 31.75 1.24 0.75
N LYS A 126 32.69 0.59 0.04
CA LYS A 126 33.47 -0.54 0.57
C LYS A 126 34.78 -0.04 1.17
N MET A 127 35.00 -0.34 2.43
CA MET A 127 36.20 0.05 3.19
C MET A 127 36.90 -1.21 3.68
N ARG A 128 38.19 -1.32 3.35
CA ARG A 128 39.04 -2.40 3.82
C ARG A 128 40.11 -1.82 4.74
N PHE A 129 40.14 -2.28 5.99
CA PHE A 129 41.11 -1.86 6.99
C PHE A 129 42.12 -2.99 7.21
N GLY A 130 43.25 -2.90 6.53
CA GLY A 130 44.26 -3.97 6.49
C GLY A 130 43.78 -5.22 5.72
N ASP A 131 44.39 -6.37 5.97
CA ASP A 131 44.05 -7.61 5.26
C ASP A 131 42.78 -8.27 5.78
N SER A 132 42.41 -7.97 7.03
CA SER A 132 41.48 -8.78 7.81
C SER A 132 40.16 -8.12 8.12
N PHE A 133 39.96 -6.80 7.92
CA PHE A 133 38.72 -6.10 8.27
C PHE A 133 38.01 -5.50 7.06
N PHE A 134 36.75 -5.90 6.84
CA PHE A 134 35.88 -5.42 5.76
C PHE A 134 34.61 -4.80 6.34
N LEU A 135 34.33 -3.57 5.90
CA LEU A 135 33.14 -2.81 6.22
C LEU A 135 32.54 -2.27 4.93
N GLU A 136 31.24 -2.47 4.74
CA GLU A 136 30.50 -1.85 3.66
C GLU A 136 29.40 -0.96 4.24
N LEU A 137 29.34 0.28 3.78
CA LEU A 137 28.30 1.25 4.13
C LEU A 137 27.55 1.62 2.85
N VAL A 138 26.23 1.46 2.85
CA VAL A 138 25.37 1.73 1.70
C VAL A 138 24.27 2.71 2.10
N PRO A 139 24.50 4.03 2.00
CA PRO A 139 23.42 5.01 2.01
C PRO A 139 22.55 4.89 0.77
N GLY A 140 21.27 5.17 0.92
CA GLY A 140 20.33 5.30 -0.18
C GLY A 140 19.25 6.34 0.09
N VAL A 141 18.70 6.87 -0.98
CA VAL A 141 17.58 7.82 -0.96
C VAL A 141 16.52 7.39 -1.97
N MET A 142 15.26 7.65 -1.67
CA MET A 142 14.13 7.37 -2.54
C MET A 142 13.13 8.51 -2.48
N SER A 143 12.57 8.86 -3.62
CA SER A 143 11.38 9.70 -3.71
C SER A 143 10.19 8.84 -4.08
N ARG A 144 9.05 9.05 -3.42
CA ARG A 144 7.78 8.39 -3.67
C ARG A 144 6.71 9.44 -3.92
N THR A 145 6.05 9.37 -5.06
CA THR A 145 4.89 10.19 -5.37
C THR A 145 3.67 9.30 -5.41
N THR A 146 2.63 9.65 -4.67
CA THR A 146 1.36 8.93 -4.67
C THR A 146 0.25 9.87 -5.08
N LEU A 147 -0.56 9.47 -6.05
CA LEU A 147 -1.84 10.08 -6.32
C LEU A 147 -2.92 9.16 -5.73
N ARG A 148 -3.61 9.65 -4.69
CA ARG A 148 -4.72 8.94 -4.05
C ARG A 148 -6.04 9.51 -4.51
N ALA A 149 -6.95 8.67 -4.95
CA ALA A 149 -8.37 8.96 -5.06
C ALA A 149 -9.11 8.17 -3.98
N GLU A 150 -9.87 8.85 -3.13
CA GLU A 150 -10.60 8.23 -2.04
C GLU A 150 -12.06 8.69 -2.03
N LEU A 151 -12.96 7.71 -2.00
CA LEU A 151 -14.37 7.86 -1.75
C LEU A 151 -14.67 7.24 -0.38
N ARG A 152 -15.34 8.00 0.49
CA ARG A 152 -15.76 7.54 1.81
C ARG A 152 -17.26 7.81 1.96
N ILE A 153 -18.00 6.78 2.34
CA ILE A 153 -19.44 6.81 2.53
C ILE A 153 -19.70 6.37 3.97
N GLU A 154 -20.35 7.24 4.75
CA GLU A 154 -20.73 6.98 6.14
C GLU A 154 -22.26 7.03 6.23
N GLU A 155 -22.92 5.90 5.97
CA GLU A 155 -24.38 5.79 5.88
C GLU A 155 -24.86 4.50 6.55
N ASP A 156 -26.15 4.40 6.89
CA ASP A 156 -26.68 3.12 7.39
C ASP A 156 -26.74 2.06 6.28
N LEU A 157 -26.97 0.79 6.68
CA LEU A 157 -27.01 -0.32 5.72
C LEU A 157 -28.05 -0.10 4.60
N LEU A 158 -29.21 0.50 4.91
CA LEU A 158 -30.26 0.75 3.92
C LEU A 158 -29.85 1.83 2.92
N GLY A 159 -29.24 2.92 3.39
CA GLY A 159 -28.64 3.96 2.55
C GLY A 159 -27.57 3.39 1.64
N PHE A 160 -26.67 2.55 2.17
CA PHE A 160 -25.67 1.84 1.38
C PHE A 160 -26.27 1.01 0.25
N MET A 161 -27.30 0.22 0.55
CA MET A 161 -27.95 -0.62 -0.46
C MET A 161 -28.62 0.18 -1.56
N GLY A 162 -29.16 1.36 -1.23
CA GLY A 162 -29.61 2.33 -2.22
C GLY A 162 -28.53 2.68 -3.24
N TYR A 163 -27.29 2.88 -2.79
CA TYR A 163 -26.17 3.21 -3.69
C TYR A 163 -25.66 2.03 -4.51
N MET A 164 -25.66 0.81 -3.96
CA MET A 164 -25.25 -0.39 -4.71
C MET A 164 -26.17 -0.68 -5.89
N SER A 165 -27.45 -0.34 -5.76
CA SER A 165 -28.44 -0.51 -6.84
C SER A 165 -28.25 0.47 -8.01
N ASP A 166 -27.52 1.58 -7.80
CA ASP A 166 -27.18 2.58 -8.81
C ASP A 166 -25.73 3.05 -8.66
N PHE A 167 -24.80 2.11 -8.87
CA PHE A 167 -23.36 2.38 -8.80
C PHE A 167 -22.90 3.50 -9.77
N SER A 168 -23.63 3.69 -10.88
CA SER A 168 -23.35 4.75 -11.85
C SER A 168 -23.55 6.16 -11.30
N SER A 169 -24.60 6.40 -10.51
CA SER A 169 -24.81 7.71 -9.90
C SER A 169 -23.84 7.99 -8.75
N LEU A 170 -23.37 6.93 -8.08
CA LEU A 170 -22.36 7.02 -7.02
C LEU A 170 -21.05 7.65 -7.53
N LEU A 171 -20.59 7.30 -8.73
CA LEU A 171 -19.37 7.92 -9.30
C LEU A 171 -19.58 9.34 -9.84
N ALA A 172 -20.82 9.74 -10.08
CA ALA A 172 -21.16 11.04 -10.66
C ALA A 172 -21.31 12.14 -9.60
N ASP A 173 -21.95 11.82 -8.46
CA ASP A 173 -22.44 12.84 -7.51
C ASP A 173 -21.78 12.82 -6.13
N PHE A 174 -20.90 11.85 -5.86
CA PHE A 174 -20.34 11.68 -4.51
C PHE A 174 -18.99 12.41 -4.35
N PRO A 175 -18.75 13.07 -3.19
CA PRO A 175 -17.50 13.74 -2.93
C PRO A 175 -16.32 12.76 -2.95
N LEU A 176 -15.39 13.01 -3.87
CA LEU A 176 -14.11 12.33 -3.98
C LEU A 176 -13.04 13.21 -3.38
N ASN A 177 -12.07 12.60 -2.71
CA ASN A 177 -10.87 13.27 -2.27
C ASN A 177 -9.71 12.86 -3.16
N ILE A 178 -9.15 13.82 -3.91
CA ILE A 178 -7.88 13.62 -4.59
C ILE A 178 -6.78 14.14 -3.70
N SER A 179 -5.78 13.30 -3.44
CA SER A 179 -4.64 13.64 -2.61
C SER A 179 -3.33 13.29 -3.28
N PRO A 180 -2.65 14.24 -3.95
CA PRO A 180 -1.25 14.05 -4.30
C PRO A 180 -0.39 14.12 -3.03
N MET A 181 0.56 13.19 -2.94
CA MET A 181 1.48 13.02 -1.83
C MET A 181 2.89 12.84 -2.38
N PHE A 182 3.87 13.50 -1.76
CA PHE A 182 5.27 13.42 -2.17
C PHE A 182 6.13 13.07 -0.98
N ALA A 183 6.60 11.84 -0.87
CA ALA A 183 7.46 11.37 0.20
C ALA A 183 8.93 11.33 -0.23
N LEU A 184 9.82 11.65 0.72
CA LEU A 184 11.25 11.38 0.62
C LEU A 184 11.66 10.42 1.74
N ASP A 185 12.29 9.32 1.35
CA ASP A 185 12.81 8.31 2.26
C ASP A 185 14.34 8.28 2.15
N ALA A 186 15.03 8.10 3.27
CA ALA A 186 16.46 7.85 3.28
C ALA A 186 16.78 6.67 4.19
N GLY A 187 17.77 5.89 3.80
CA GLY A 187 18.16 4.71 4.56
C GLY A 187 19.62 4.40 4.38
N PHE A 188 20.10 3.49 5.22
CA PHE A 188 21.44 2.97 5.13
C PHE A 188 21.47 1.49 5.50
N VAL A 189 22.50 0.82 5.01
CA VAL A 189 22.89 -0.53 5.40
C VAL A 189 24.37 -0.51 5.73
N ILE A 190 24.75 -1.14 6.83
CA ILE A 190 26.14 -1.36 7.25
C ILE A 190 26.36 -2.86 7.35
N ASN A 191 27.24 -3.38 6.50
CA ASN A 191 27.67 -4.78 6.54
C ASN A 191 29.07 -4.87 7.12
N VAL A 192 29.25 -5.78 8.06
CA VAL A 192 30.53 -6.11 8.68
C VAL A 192 30.82 -7.58 8.34
N TYR A 193 31.89 -7.81 7.58
CA TYR A 193 32.33 -9.15 7.15
C TYR A 193 31.31 -10.00 6.38
N ASP A 194 30.27 -9.40 5.81
CA ASP A 194 29.14 -10.13 5.23
C ASP A 194 28.43 -11.08 6.23
N ILE A 195 28.73 -10.98 7.53
CA ILE A 195 28.18 -11.81 8.62
C ILE A 195 27.13 -11.04 9.41
N VAL A 196 27.35 -9.74 9.64
CA VAL A 196 26.45 -8.89 10.41
C VAL A 196 26.05 -7.70 9.57
N SER A 197 24.74 -7.46 9.49
CA SER A 197 24.16 -6.33 8.77
C SER A 197 23.27 -5.53 9.71
N LEU A 198 23.58 -4.24 9.85
CA LEU A 198 22.72 -3.26 10.48
C LEU A 198 22.07 -2.41 9.39
N SER A 199 20.79 -2.11 9.53
CA SER A 199 20.09 -1.23 8.59
C SER A 199 19.22 -0.24 9.35
N GLY A 200 19.08 0.95 8.77
CA GLY A 200 18.18 1.98 9.26
C GLY A 200 17.48 2.65 8.10
N VAL A 201 16.23 3.05 8.31
CA VAL A 201 15.46 3.82 7.34
C VAL A 201 14.64 4.87 8.07
N VAL A 202 14.62 6.06 7.49
CA VAL A 202 13.72 7.15 7.84
C VAL A 202 12.78 7.32 6.65
N LYS A 203 11.53 6.94 6.84
CA LYS A 203 10.46 7.14 5.86
C LYS A 203 9.75 8.45 6.11
N ASP A 204 9.23 9.04 5.04
CA ASP A 204 8.42 10.26 5.07
C ASP A 204 9.17 11.43 5.74
N ILE A 205 10.46 11.60 5.41
CA ILE A 205 11.30 12.72 5.87
C ILE A 205 10.59 14.05 5.64
N TYR A 206 9.90 14.12 4.50
CA TYR A 206 9.00 15.19 4.09
C TYR A 206 7.90 14.58 3.22
N THR A 207 6.65 14.63 3.69
CA THR A 207 5.48 14.14 2.96
C THR A 207 4.29 15.09 3.08
N PRO A 208 4.24 16.17 2.26
CA PRO A 208 3.05 16.98 2.14
C PRO A 208 1.93 16.16 1.51
N ILE A 209 0.78 16.16 2.17
CA ILE A 209 -0.49 15.73 1.62
C ILE A 209 -1.29 16.99 1.32
N LEU A 210 -1.62 17.18 0.05
CA LEU A 210 -2.62 18.15 -0.34
C LEU A 210 -3.91 17.38 -0.52
N LYS A 211 -5.00 17.79 0.14
CA LYS A 211 -6.32 17.22 -0.08
C LYS A 211 -7.17 18.19 -0.85
N TYR A 212 -7.70 17.73 -1.97
CA TYR A 212 -8.63 18.46 -2.79
C TYR A 212 -9.98 17.74 -2.76
N PRO A 213 -10.98 18.28 -2.05
CA PRO A 213 -12.34 17.77 -2.17
C PRO A 213 -12.88 18.13 -3.55
N VAL A 214 -13.40 17.15 -4.27
CA VAL A 214 -14.11 17.36 -5.54
C VAL A 214 -15.49 16.73 -5.46
N SER A 215 -16.47 17.42 -6.04
CA SER A 215 -17.88 17.00 -5.97
C SER A 215 -18.22 15.89 -6.97
N SER A 216 -17.38 15.67 -8.00
CA SER A 216 -17.60 14.67 -9.04
C SER A 216 -16.28 14.17 -9.65
N LEU A 217 -16.33 13.01 -10.31
CA LEU A 217 -15.20 12.49 -11.10
C LEU A 217 -14.86 13.38 -12.31
N SER A 218 -15.84 14.09 -12.87
CA SER A 218 -15.58 15.08 -13.94
C SER A 218 -14.77 16.27 -13.44
N ASP A 219 -15.06 16.77 -12.24
CA ASP A 219 -14.30 17.86 -11.62
C ASP A 219 -12.90 17.41 -11.21
N ALA A 220 -12.77 16.14 -10.82
CA ALA A 220 -11.49 15.50 -10.49
C ALA A 220 -10.45 15.60 -11.62
N LEU A 221 -10.89 15.46 -12.87
CA LEU A 221 -10.02 15.55 -14.06
C LEU A 221 -9.59 17.00 -14.38
N GLY A 222 -10.34 17.99 -13.91
CA GLY A 222 -10.07 19.43 -14.08
C GLY A 222 -9.27 20.06 -12.93
N ILE A 223 -8.95 19.30 -11.89
CA ILE A 223 -8.45 19.83 -10.61
C ILE A 223 -7.13 20.59 -10.72
N PHE A 224 -6.28 20.24 -11.70
CA PHE A 224 -5.02 20.94 -11.96
C PHE A 224 -5.20 22.26 -12.73
N THR A 225 -6.44 22.66 -13.02
CA THR A 225 -6.78 23.87 -13.79
C THR A 225 -7.65 24.88 -13.01
N SER A 226 -8.23 24.50 -11.88
CA SER A 226 -9.10 25.36 -11.05
C SER A 226 -8.51 25.54 -9.65
N GLY A 227 -8.28 26.80 -9.25
CA GLY A 227 -7.70 27.16 -7.95
C GLY A 227 -8.68 27.03 -6.78
N ASN A 228 -9.02 25.80 -6.41
CA ASN A 228 -9.87 25.51 -5.26
C ASN A 228 -9.07 25.41 -3.95
N ASP A 229 -9.75 25.59 -2.82
CA ASP A 229 -9.18 25.55 -1.47
C ASP A 229 -8.47 24.22 -1.19
N THR A 230 -7.15 24.31 -0.98
CA THR A 230 -6.30 23.20 -0.56
C THR A 230 -6.23 23.11 0.95
N THR A 231 -6.54 21.95 1.51
CA THR A 231 -6.14 21.63 2.90
C THR A 231 -4.88 20.80 2.87
N GLY A 232 -3.85 21.23 3.61
CA GLY A 232 -2.55 20.57 3.67
C GLY A 232 -2.32 19.91 5.02
N ASN A 233 -1.92 18.65 5.03
CA ASN A 233 -1.44 17.95 6.22
C ASN A 233 -0.08 17.30 5.94
N LEU A 234 0.76 17.15 6.98
CA LEU A 234 2.02 16.40 6.89
C LEU A 234 1.81 14.99 7.44
N VAL A 235 2.40 13.98 6.79
CA VAL A 235 2.50 12.63 7.36
C VAL A 235 3.55 12.61 8.46
N TYR A 236 3.30 11.85 9.52
CA TYR A 236 4.29 11.61 10.56
C TYR A 236 5.45 10.78 10.03
N ARG A 237 6.67 11.19 10.39
CA ARG A 237 7.90 10.45 10.08
C ARG A 237 7.91 9.09 10.76
N GLU A 238 8.36 8.08 10.03
CA GLU A 238 8.58 6.73 10.56
C GLU A 238 10.08 6.43 10.54
N ILE A 239 10.61 5.94 11.66
CA ILE A 239 12.02 5.55 11.79
C ILE A 239 12.08 4.08 12.17
N ASN A 240 12.72 3.28 11.33
CA ASN A 240 12.90 1.85 11.54
C ASN A 240 14.38 1.48 11.55
N PHE A 241 14.72 0.53 12.41
CA PHE A 241 16.05 -0.08 12.47
C PHE A 241 15.91 -1.60 12.38
N GLY A 242 16.85 -2.25 11.71
CA GLY A 242 16.89 -3.70 11.56
C GLY A 242 18.31 -4.21 11.77
N LEU A 243 18.43 -5.35 12.45
CA LEU A 243 19.68 -6.09 12.62
C LEU A 243 19.48 -7.49 12.05
N SER A 244 20.44 -7.97 11.27
CA SER A 244 20.48 -9.35 10.80
C SER A 244 21.90 -9.90 10.90
N SER A 245 22.01 -11.20 11.11
CA SER A 245 23.29 -11.91 11.10
C SER A 245 23.14 -13.23 10.38
N ASP A 246 24.13 -13.54 9.55
CA ASP A 246 24.29 -14.85 8.92
C ASP A 246 25.65 -15.42 9.34
N ILE A 247 25.64 -16.34 10.31
CA ILE A 247 26.86 -16.96 10.84
C ILE A 247 27.09 -18.26 10.05
N PRO A 248 28.12 -18.33 9.19
CA PRO A 248 28.44 -19.56 8.50
C PRO A 248 28.87 -20.62 9.52
N LEU A 249 28.07 -21.68 9.65
CA LEU A 249 28.45 -22.86 10.41
C LEU A 249 29.33 -23.73 9.52
N GLU A 250 30.65 -23.48 9.51
CA GLU A 250 31.59 -24.46 8.97
C GLU A 250 31.55 -25.72 9.83
N TYR A 251 31.00 -26.80 9.27
CA TYR A 251 31.06 -28.13 9.87
C TYR A 251 32.49 -28.65 9.72
N TYR A 252 33.30 -28.57 10.77
CA TYR A 252 34.59 -29.27 10.82
C TYR A 252 34.32 -30.77 11.00
N PRO A 253 34.63 -31.64 10.01
CA PRO A 253 34.61 -33.07 10.25
C PRO A 253 35.70 -33.40 11.27
N ILE A 254 35.29 -33.93 12.42
CA ILE A 254 36.20 -34.50 13.39
C ILE A 254 36.75 -35.79 12.75
N LEU A 255 38.03 -35.77 12.39
CA LEU A 255 38.80 -36.94 11.98
C LEU A 255 38.98 -37.93 13.15
#